data_AF-A0A1Q7FKW3-F1
#
_entry.id   AF-A0A1Q7FKW3-F1
#
_cell.length_a   1.000
_cell.length_b   1.000
_cell.length_c   1.000
_cell.angle_alpha   90.00
_cell.angle_beta   90.00
_cell.angle_gamma   90.00
#
_symmetry.space_group_name_H-M   'P 1'
#
loop_
_entity.id
_entity.type
_entity.pdbx_description
1 polymer ?
#
loop_
_entity_poly.entity_id
_entity_poly.type
_entity_poly.pdbx_seq_one_letter_code
_entity_poly.pdbx_strand_id
1 'polypeptide(L)' 'MPQILIRRLDQHVVRRLRAKAAADGVSAEEEARRILRRSLVGEVPAMSLIDFIRTMPDVGDGRIFRRPKRKPRKVKL' A
#
# COMPACT_ATOMS: atom_id res chain seq x y z
N MET A 1 -4.37 -13.13 16.78
CA MET A 1 -3.76 -12.83 15.47
C MET A 1 -4.48 -13.68 14.43
N PRO A 2 -4.91 -13.13 13.29
CA PRO A 2 -5.50 -13.93 12.23
C PRO A 2 -4.43 -14.87 11.63
N GLN A 3 -4.79 -16.13 11.40
CA GLN A 3 -3.91 -17.15 10.83
C GLN A 3 -4.60 -17.79 9.62
N ILE A 4 -3.83 -18.08 8.57
CA ILE A 4 -4.30 -18.75 7.36
C ILE A 4 -3.42 -19.98 7.13
N LEU A 5 -4.05 -21.14 6.91
CA LEU A 5 -3.37 -22.38 6.55
C LEU A 5 -3.63 -22.70 5.08
N ILE A 6 -2.59 -22.66 4.26
CA ILE A 6 -2.67 -23.00 2.83
C ILE A 6 -2.31 -24.47 2.66
N ARG A 7 -3.29 -25.31 2.31
CA ARG A 7 -3.12 -26.76 2.12
C ARG A 7 -2.99 -27.11 0.64
N ARG A 8 -2.33 -28.23 0.34
CA ARG A 8 -2.16 -28.78 -1.02
C ARG A 8 -1.53 -27.77 -2.01
N LEU A 9 -0.52 -27.04 -1.55
CA LEU A 9 0.24 -26.14 -2.41
C LEU A 9 1.23 -26.92 -3.28
N ASP A 10 1.35 -26.53 -4.55
CA ASP A 10 2.30 -27.12 -5.48
C ASP A 10 3.74 -27.02 -4.92
N GLN A 11 4.48 -28.14 -4.99
CA GLN A 11 5.88 -28.18 -4.56
C GLN A 11 6.76 -27.16 -5.29
N HIS A 12 6.49 -26.88 -6.57
CA HIS A 12 7.20 -25.86 -7.32
C HIS A 12 7.05 -24.48 -6.67
N VAL A 13 5.83 -24.14 -6.24
CA VAL A 13 5.54 -22.86 -5.55
C VAL A 13 6.25 -22.81 -4.20
N VAL A 14 6.22 -23.90 -3.42
CA VAL A 14 6.94 -23.97 -2.14
C VAL A 14 8.45 -23.74 -2.33
N ARG A 15 9.05 -24.36 -3.36
CA ARG A 15 10.48 -24.18 -3.66
C ARG A 15 10.81 -22.75 -4.03
N ARG A 16 10.01 -22.12 -4.92
CA ARG A 16 10.22 -20.72 -5.30
C ARG A 16 10.04 -19.76 -4.13
N LEU A 17 9.04 -19.99 -3.27
CA LEU A 17 8.81 -19.18 -2.07
C LEU A 17 10.01 -19.25 -1.12
N ARG A 18 10.53 -20.45 -0.84
CA ARG A 18 11.71 -20.63 0.02
C ARG A 18 12.96 -19.98 -0.57
N ALA A 19 13.19 -20.14 -1.88
CA ALA A 19 14.32 -19.50 -2.55
C ALA A 19 14.24 -17.96 -2.45
N LYS A 20 13.03 -17.40 -2.63
CA LYS A 20 12.80 -15.96 -2.50
C LYS A 20 13.01 -15.47 -1.06
N ALA A 21 12.47 -16.19 -0.08
CA ALA A 21 12.66 -15.88 1.33
C ALA A 21 14.14 -15.90 1.75
N ALA A 22 14.91 -16.89 1.26
CA ALA A 22 16.34 -16.97 1.49
C ALA A 22 17.11 -15.78 0.86
N ALA A 23 16.74 -15.37 -0.35
CA ALA A 23 17.34 -14.20 -1.00
C ALA A 23 17.04 -12.89 -0.25
N ASP A 24 15.83 -12.77 0.29
CA ASP A 24 15.37 -11.58 1.02
C ASP A 24 15.75 -11.63 2.53
N GLY A 25 16.44 -12.68 2.99
CA GLY A 25 16.90 -12.82 4.38
C GLY A 25 15.78 -13.01 5.42
N VAL A 26 14.61 -13.50 5.00
CA VAL A 26 13.42 -13.64 5.86
C VAL A 26 12.91 -15.08 5.89
N SER A 27 11.98 -15.37 6.80
CA SER A 27 11.31 -16.67 6.83
C SER A 27 10.36 -16.84 5.65
N ALA A 28 10.11 -18.08 5.25
CA ALA A 28 9.15 -18.38 4.16
C ALA A 28 7.73 -17.89 4.49
N GLU A 29 7.34 -17.88 5.77
CA GLU A 29 6.05 -17.35 6.21
C GLU A 29 6.00 -15.82 6.06
N GLU A 30 7.06 -15.11 6.44
CA GLU A 30 7.13 -13.66 6.28
C GLU A 30 7.13 -13.25 4.81
N GLU A 31 7.86 -13.97 3.96
CA GLU A 31 7.83 -13.73 2.52
C GLU A 31 6.43 -13.99 1.93
N ALA A 32 5.74 -15.05 2.37
CA ALA A 32 4.36 -15.30 1.97
C ALA A 32 3.43 -14.16 2.42
N ARG A 33 3.63 -13.64 3.63
CA ARG A 33 2.87 -12.51 4.16
C ARG A 33 3.08 -11.24 3.34
N ARG A 34 4.33 -10.97 2.92
CA ARG A 34 4.67 -9.85 2.02
C ARG A 34 4.00 -9.98 0.66
N ILE A 35 4.06 -11.17 0.05
CA ILE A 35 3.42 -11.46 -1.24
C ILE A 35 1.91 -11.27 -1.16
N LEU A 36 1.26 -11.83 -0.13
CA LEU A 36 -0.18 -11.68 0.09
C LEU A 36 -0.56 -10.21 0.30
N ARG A 37 0.20 -9.48 1.12
CA ARG A 37 -0.04 -8.06 1.35
C ARG A 37 0.09 -7.24 0.08
N ARG A 38 1.16 -7.46 -0.69
CA ARG A 38 1.38 -6.78 -1.97
C ARG A 38 0.29 -7.09 -2.99
N SER A 39 -0.18 -8.33 -3.03
CA SER A 39 -1.19 -8.78 -3.99
C SER A 39 -2.59 -8.26 -3.67
N LEU A 40 -2.95 -8.20 -2.38
CA LEU A 40 -4.31 -7.83 -1.94
C LEU A 40 -4.47 -6.33 -1.67
N VAL A 41 -3.41 -5.67 -1.21
CA VAL A 41 -3.46 -4.27 -0.76
C VAL A 41 -2.63 -3.34 -1.67
N GLY A 42 -1.80 -3.90 -2.56
CA GLY A 42 -0.80 -3.15 -3.32
C GLY A 42 0.50 -2.97 -2.52
N GLU A 43 1.47 -2.26 -3.11
CA GLU A 43 2.65 -1.84 -2.35
C GLU A 43 2.21 -0.91 -1.23
N VAL A 44 2.63 -1.21 0.00
CA VAL A 44 2.49 -0.26 1.09
C VAL A 44 3.39 0.91 0.73
N PRO A 45 2.86 2.13 0.55
CA PRO A 45 3.70 3.27 0.30
C PRO A 45 4.69 3.42 1.46
N ALA A 46 5.94 3.73 1.14
CA ALA A 46 7.02 3.84 2.14
C ALA A 46 6.71 4.86 3.26
N MET A 47 5.75 5.75 3.02
CA MET A 47 5.29 6.76 3.95
C MET A 47 3.78 7.00 3.80
N SER A 48 3.16 7.58 4.83
CA SER A 48 1.73 7.94 4.77
C SER A 48 1.48 9.03 3.72
N LEU A 49 0.24 9.20 3.28
CA LEU A 49 -0.12 10.30 2.37
C LEU A 49 0.24 11.67 2.97
N ILE A 50 0.07 11.84 4.28
CA ILE A 50 0.41 13.09 4.99
C ILE A 50 1.92 13.32 4.93
N ASP A 51 2.72 12.30 5.20
CA ASP A 51 4.18 12.40 5.15
C ASP A 51 4.67 12.66 3.72
N PHE A 52 4.04 12.04 2.73
CA PHE A 52 4.33 12.30 1.32
C PHE A 52 4.06 13.77 0.96
N ILE A 53 2.89 14.32 1.33
CA ILE A 53 2.57 15.74 1.07
C ILE A 53 3.57 16.67 1.74
N ARG A 54 4.08 16.33 2.93
CA ARG A 54 5.13 17.10 3.63
C ARG A 54 6.46 17.13 2.89
N THR A 55 6.72 16.19 1.98
CA THR A 55 7.91 16.21 1.13
C THR A 55 7.75 17.07 -0.13
N MET A 56 6.55 17.62 -0.39
CA MET A 56 6.37 18.53 -1.52
C MET A 56 7.25 19.77 -1.34
N PRO A 57 8.00 20.19 -2.38
CA PRO A 57 8.80 21.40 -2.33
C PRO A 57 7.91 22.63 -2.10
N ASP A 58 8.50 23.70 -1.58
CA ASP A 58 7.79 24.98 -1.48
C ASP A 58 7.41 25.48 -2.87
N VAL A 59 6.12 25.43 -3.18
CA VAL A 59 5.53 25.85 -4.47
C VAL A 59 4.95 27.27 -4.41
N GLY A 60 5.30 28.05 -3.38
CA GLY A 60 4.87 29.42 -3.19
C GLY A 60 3.61 29.55 -2.33
N ASP A 61 2.96 30.71 -2.40
CA ASP A 61 1.98 31.18 -1.40
C ASP A 61 0.57 30.55 -1.49
N GLY A 62 0.42 29.43 -2.19
CA GLY A 62 -0.83 28.68 -2.23
C GLY A 62 -1.99 29.36 -2.97
N ARG A 63 -1.75 30.46 -3.71
CA ARG A 63 -2.79 31.15 -4.52
C ARG A 63 -3.54 30.22 -5.47
N ILE A 64 -2.85 29.20 -6.01
CA ILE A 64 -3.44 28.19 -6.91
C ILE A 64 -4.53 27.34 -6.24
N PHE A 65 -4.54 27.25 -4.90
CA PHE A 65 -5.54 26.51 -4.12
C PHE A 65 -6.71 27.39 -3.66
N ARG A 66 -6.70 28.69 -3.99
CA ARG A 66 -7.73 29.62 -3.55
C ARG A 66 -9.09 29.21 -4.10
N ARG A 67 -10.00 28.79 -3.22
CA ARG A 67 -11.35 28.39 -3.61
C ARG A 67 -12.20 29.65 -3.85
N PRO A 68 -12.78 29.84 -5.05
CA PRO A 68 -13.70 30.95 -5.27
C PRO A 68 -14.98 30.75 -4.46
N LYS A 69 -15.54 31.83 -3.91
CA LYS A 69 -16.87 31.80 -3.28
C LYS A 69 -17.90 31.38 -4.32
N ARG A 70 -18.51 30.20 -4.14
CA ARG A 70 -19.61 29.72 -4.98
C ARG A 70 -20.92 29.89 -4.24
N LYS A 71 -21.98 30.29 -4.95
CA LYS A 71 -23.34 30.28 -4.40
C LYS A 71 -23.74 28.82 -4.07
N PRO A 72 -24.50 28.59 -2.99
CA PRO A 72 -25.01 27.25 -2.68
C PRO A 72 -25.80 26.67 -3.86
N ARG A 73 -25.69 25.37 -4.09
CA ARG A 73 -26.52 24.69 -5.10
C ARG A 73 -27.97 24.70 -4.60
N LYS A 74 -28.91 25.09 -5.46
CA LYS A 74 -30.34 24.97 -5.15
C LYS A 74 -30.68 23.48 -5.05
N VAL A 75 -31.15 23.04 -3.89
CA VAL A 75 -31.64 21.68 -3.64
C VAL A 75 -33.15 21.78 -3.43
N LYS A 76 -33.94 20.92 -4.08
CA LYS A 76 -35.37 20.77 -3.75
C LYS A 76 -35.44 19.85 -2.52
N LEU A 77 -36.07 20.33 -1.46
CA LEU A 77 -36.46 19.52 -0.30
C LEU A 77 -37.66 18.65 -0.66
#